data_AF-A0A925TII2-F1
#
_entry.id   AF-A0A925TII2-F1
#
_cell.length_a   1.000
_cell.length_b   1.000
_cell.length_c   1.000
_cell.angle_alpha   90.00
_cell.angle_beta   90.00
_cell.angle_gamma   90.00
#
_symmetry.space_group_name_H-M   'P 1'
#
loop_
_entity.id
_entity.type
_entity.pdbx_description
1 polymer ?
#
loop_
_entity_poly.entity_id
_entity_poly.type
_entity_poly.pdbx_seq_one_letter_code
_entity_poly.pdbx_strand_id
1 'polypeptide(L)' 'NTHGTGCTLSAAIAALLPLHPDPLDAIRAAKTYLTSAIAASDQLTVGSGHGPVHHFHALWSHLRS' A
#
# COMPACT_ATOMS: atom_id res chain seq x y z
N ASN A 1 -4.85 2.50 -11.14
CA ASN A 1 -4.14 2.11 -9.91
C ASN A 1 -5.01 1.22 -9.01
N THR A 2 -5.40 0.02 -9.46
CA THR A 2 -6.14 -0.97 -8.65
C THR A 2 -5.24 -2.06 -8.07
N HIS A 3 -3.96 -2.05 -8.45
CA HIS A 3 -2.94 -2.93 -7.88
C HIS A 3 -2.59 -2.40 -6.47
N GLY A 4 -2.94 -3.17 -5.42
CA GLY A 4 -2.63 -2.83 -4.02
C GLY A 4 -3.80 -2.31 -3.18
N THR A 5 -4.94 -1.92 -3.76
CA THR A 5 -6.08 -1.35 -2.99
C THR A 5 -6.67 -2.32 -1.98
N GLY A 6 -6.73 -3.61 -2.31
CA GLY A 6 -7.21 -4.65 -1.40
C GLY A 6 -6.30 -4.85 -0.18
N CYS A 7 -4.98 -4.89 -0.39
CA CYS A 7 -4.01 -5.01 0.70
C CYS A 7 -4.03 -3.78 1.61
N THR A 8 -4.10 -2.58 1.02
CA THR A 8 -4.20 -1.33 1.77
C THR A 8 -5.50 -1.25 2.57
N LEU A 9 -6.63 -1.67 1.98
CA LEU A 9 -7.91 -1.70 2.69
C LEU A 9 -7.85 -2.65 3.89
N SER A 10 -7.37 -3.87 3.70
CA SER A 10 -7.26 -4.87 4.76
C SER A 10 -6.32 -4.40 5.88
N ALA A 11 -5.18 -3.80 5.53
CA ALA A 11 -4.25 -3.24 6.51
C ALA A 11 -4.86 -2.07 7.30
N ALA A 12 -5.60 -1.18 6.63
CA ALA A 12 -6.27 -0.06 7.28
C ALA A 12 -7.39 -0.54 8.24
N ILE A 13 -8.17 -1.54 7.84
CA ILE A 13 -9.19 -2.15 8.72
C ILE A 13 -8.52 -2.75 9.96
N ALA A 14 -7.46 -3.54 9.79
CA ALA A 14 -6.75 -4.17 10.90
C ALA A 14 -6.15 -3.14 11.88
N ALA A 15 -5.62 -2.03 11.38
CA ALA A 15 -5.06 -0.96 12.20
C ALA A 15 -6.14 -0.14 12.95
N LEU A 16 -7.32 0.03 12.35
CA LEU A 16 -8.40 0.84 12.92
C LEU A 16 -9.33 0.05 13.85
N LEU A 17 -9.40 -1.28 13.71
CA LEU A 17 -10.29 -2.12 14.50
C LEU A 17 -10.13 -1.94 16.03
N PRO A 18 -8.92 -1.80 16.60
CA PRO A 18 -8.76 -1.56 18.05
C PRO A 18 -9.18 -0.16 18.51
N LEU A 19 -9.34 0.79 17.58
CA LEU A 19 -9.67 2.19 17.88
C LEU A 19 -11.18 2.45 17.85
N HIS A 20 -11.98 1.48 17.38
CA HIS A 20 -13.43 1.61 17.27
C HIS A 20 -14.15 0.49 18.04
N PRO A 21 -15.19 0.81 18.81
CA PRO A 21 -15.99 -0.20 19.51
C PRO A 21 -16.92 -0.98 18.55
N ASP A 22 -17.30 -0.40 17.41
CA ASP A 22 -18.06 -1.06 16.34
C ASP A 22 -17.14 -1.36 15.14
N PRO A 23 -17.00 -2.63 14.71
CA PRO A 23 -16.28 -2.98 13.48
C PRO A 23 -16.73 -2.23 12.23
N LEU A 24 -18.02 -1.89 12.13
CA LEU A 24 -18.54 -1.14 10.98
C LEU A 24 -17.94 0.26 10.88
N ASP A 25 -17.67 0.91 12.01
CA ASP A 25 -17.05 2.24 12.04
C ASP A 25 -15.58 2.18 11.66
N ALA A 26 -14.84 1.15 12.08
CA ALA A 26 -13.48 0.90 11.60
C ALA A 26 -13.44 0.69 10.07
N ILE A 27 -14.39 -0.06 9.52
CA ILE A 27 -14.49 -0.31 8.07
C ILE A 27 -14.80 0.99 7.33
N ARG A 28 -15.72 1.82 7.84
CA ARG A 28 -16.03 3.14 7.25
C ARG A 28 -14.81 4.05 7.26
N ALA A 29 -14.09 4.12 8.38
CA ALA A 29 -12.86 4.90 8.50
C ALA A 29 -11.77 4.42 7.52
N ALA A 30 -11.57 3.10 7.41
CA ALA A 30 -10.63 2.51 6.46
C ALA A 30 -10.97 2.84 5.00
N LYS A 31 -12.26 2.79 4.64
CA LYS A 31 -12.75 3.16 3.31
C LYS A 31 -12.52 4.63 3.00
N THR A 32 -12.77 5.52 3.96
CA THR A 32 -12.49 6.96 3.82
C THR A 32 -11.00 7.19 3.60
N TYR A 33 -10.15 6.58 4.44
CA TYR A 33 -8.69 6.65 4.30
C TYR A 33 -8.23 6.21 2.91
N LEU A 34 -8.67 5.04 2.44
CA LEU A 34 -8.31 4.52 1.13
C LEU A 34 -8.77 5.46 0.00
N THR A 35 -9.98 6.00 0.10
CA THR A 35 -10.52 6.92 -0.91
C THR A 35 -9.69 8.20 -0.98
N SER A 36 -9.34 8.77 0.18
CA SER A 36 -8.45 9.94 0.27
C SER A 36 -7.04 9.63 -0.25
N ALA A 37 -6.50 8.45 0.07
CA ALA A 37 -5.20 8.01 -0.41
C ALA A 37 -5.19 7.84 -1.94
N ILE A 38 -6.24 7.27 -2.54
CA ILE A 38 -6.39 7.17 -4.00
C ILE A 38 -6.51 8.56 -4.62
N ALA A 39 -7.36 9.44 -4.08
CA ALA A 39 -7.52 10.80 -4.59
C ALA A 39 -6.21 11.61 -4.52
N ALA A 40 -5.43 11.45 -3.45
CA ALA A 40 -4.10 12.05 -3.32
C ALA A 40 -3.06 11.38 -4.24
N SER A 41 -3.17 10.07 -4.46
CA SER A 41 -2.31 9.34 -5.39
C SER A 41 -2.57 9.74 -6.84
N ASP A 42 -3.80 10.09 -7.20
CA ASP A 42 -4.12 10.65 -8.51
C ASP A 42 -3.51 12.05 -8.70
N GLN A 43 -3.26 12.80 -7.61
CA GLN A 43 -2.49 14.05 -7.64
C GLN A 43 -0.97 13.83 -7.64
N LEU A 44 -0.50 12.70 -7.10
CA LEU A 44 0.89 12.25 -7.16
C LEU A 44 1.10 11.45 -8.45
N THR A 45 1.33 12.14 -9.56
CA THR A 45 1.81 11.52 -10.81
C THR A 45 3.26 11.01 -10.63
N VAL A 46 3.46 10.00 -9.78
CA VAL A 46 4.74 9.31 -9.65
C VAL A 46 4.82 8.26 -10.77
N GLY A 47 5.39 8.69 -11.90
CA GLY A 47 6.25 7.88 -12.76
C GLY A 47 5.62 6.73 -13.55
N SER A 48 5.65 6.86 -14.88
CA SER A 48 5.45 5.76 -15.83
C SER A 48 6.62 4.75 -15.78
N GLY A 49 6.58 3.78 -14.87
CA GLY A 49 7.64 2.77 -14.77
C GLY A 49 7.11 1.36 -14.58
N HIS A 50 7.03 0.59 -15.67
CA HIS A 50 7.14 -0.86 -15.57
C HIS A 50 8.63 -1.20 -15.47
N GLY A 51 9.08 -1.55 -14.27
CA GLY A 51 10.38 -2.17 -14.06
C GLY A 51 10.27 -3.12 -12.87
N PRO A 52 10.44 -4.44 -13.03
CA PRO A 52 10.53 -5.32 -11.88
C PRO A 52 11.73 -4.90 -11.03
N VAL A 53 11.54 -4.83 -9.72
CA VAL A 53 12.66 -4.63 -8.79
C VAL A 53 13.59 -5.83 -8.91
N HIS A 54 14.86 -5.54 -9.20
CA HIS A 54 15.89 -6.54 -9.37
C HIS A 54 16.22 -7.15 -8.00
N HIS A 55 15.49 -8.18 -7.59
CA HIS A 55 15.59 -8.86 -6.28
C HIS A 55 16.99 -9.47 -5.98
N PHE A 56 17.94 -9.44 -6.93
CA PHE A 56 19.23 -10.13 -6.85
C PHE A 56 20.47 -9.25 -7.01
N HIS A 57 20.42 -7.92 -6.76
CA HIS A 57 21.64 -7.11 -6.72
C HIS A 57 22.65 -7.59 -5.66
N ALA A 58 22.18 -8.15 -4.54
CA ALA A 58 23.05 -8.58 -3.44
C ALA A 58 23.78 -9.91 -3.66
N LEU A 59 23.50 -10.66 -4.74
CA LEU A 59 24.17 -11.96 -4.99
C LEU A 59 25.43 -11.84 -5.85
N TRP A 60 25.76 -10.65 -6.39
CA TRP A 60 26.90 -10.48 -7.31
C TRP A 60 28.08 -9.69 -6.74
N SER A 61 28.07 -9.30 -5.46
CA SER A 61 29.15 -8.49 -4.88
C SER A 61 30.24 -9.25 -4.14
N HIS A 62 30.26 -10.59 -4.08
CA HIS A 62 31.36 -11.34 -3.42
C HIS A 62 31.78 -12.66 -4.11
N LEU A 63 31.75 -12.72 -5.45
CA LEU A 63 32.54 -13.68 -6.22
C LEU A 63 33.52 -12.96 -7.17
N ARG A 64 34.35 -12.08 -6.59
CA ARG A 64 35.61 -11.64 -7.20
C ARG A 64 36.70 -11.50 -6.13
N SER A 65 37.31 -12.63 -5.80
CA SER A 65 38.76 -12.77 -5.62
C SER A 65 39.13 -14.21 -5.90
#